data_AF-A0A5B6ZZV9-F1
#
_entry.id   AF-A0A5B6ZZV9-F1
#
_cell.length_a   1.000
_cell.length_b   1.000
_cell.length_c   1.000
_cell.angle_alpha   90.00
_cell.angle_beta   90.00
_cell.angle_gamma   90.00
#
_symmetry.space_group_name_H-M   'P 1'
#
loop_
_entity.id
_entity.type
_entity.pdbx_description
1 polymer ?
#
loop_
_entity_poly.entity_id
_entity_poly.type
_entity_poly.pdbx_seq_one_letter_code
_entity_poly.pdbx_strand_id
1 'polypeptide(L)'
;MTATNGDGASTEDSSAPQNLHIDGAEWVELFVSEMMSASNMDDARSRASRALEVLEKSICARTTAETAQSFQQENTMLKEQLEALIHENTILKRAVSIQHERQKEFDGRSQELHHLKQLVSQYQEQLRTLEVNNYALTMHLKQAKQSNSIPGHFHPDVF
;
A
#
# COMPACT_ATOMS: atom_id res chain seq x y z
N MET A 1 -34.48 -56.34 36.32
CA MET A 1 -33.72 -57.59 36.11
C MET A 1 -33.04 -57.44 34.76
N THR A 2 -31.72 -57.37 34.60
CA THR A 2 -30.58 -57.68 35.46
C THR A 2 -29.40 -56.83 35.00
N ALA A 3 -28.68 -56.27 35.97
CA ALA A 3 -27.37 -55.66 35.80
C ALA A 3 -26.30 -56.75 35.64
N THR A 4 -25.24 -56.47 34.89
CA THR A 4 -23.94 -57.14 35.04
C THR A 4 -22.83 -56.15 34.71
N ASN A 5 -22.18 -55.68 35.78
CA ASN A 5 -20.85 -55.10 35.82
C ASN A 5 -19.77 -56.17 35.56
N GLY A 6 -18.58 -55.72 35.16
CA GLY A 6 -17.33 -56.48 35.14
C GLY A 6 -16.39 -55.87 34.11
N ASP A 7 -15.83 -54.69 34.41
CA ASP A 7 -14.53 -54.51 35.06
C ASP A 7 -13.38 -55.15 34.27
N GLY A 8 -12.62 -54.27 33.61
CA GLY A 8 -11.46 -54.60 32.80
C GLY A 8 -10.53 -53.39 32.87
N ALA A 9 -9.67 -53.42 33.89
CA ALA A 9 -8.68 -52.42 34.23
C ALA A 9 -8.02 -51.80 32.98
N SER A 10 -8.30 -50.52 32.76
CA SER A 10 -7.46 -49.68 31.91
C SER A 10 -6.22 -49.36 32.71
N THR A 11 -5.17 -50.15 32.52
CA THR A 11 -3.82 -49.84 32.98
C THR A 11 -3.43 -48.51 32.38
N GLU A 12 -3.42 -47.47 33.20
CA GLU A 12 -2.76 -46.21 32.93
C GLU A 12 -1.27 -46.49 32.73
N ASP A 13 -0.86 -46.76 31.49
CA ASP A 13 0.55 -46.66 31.13
C ASP A 13 0.87 -45.19 30.88
N SER A 14 0.92 -44.47 32.00
CA SER A 14 1.36 -43.09 32.08
C SER A 14 2.88 -43.08 31.95
N SER A 15 3.37 -43.06 30.71
CA SER A 15 4.75 -42.67 30.42
C SER A 15 4.87 -42.15 28.99
N ALA A 16 4.09 -41.12 28.67
CA ALA A 16 4.50 -40.19 27.62
C ALA A 16 5.89 -39.67 28.01
N PRO A 17 6.94 -39.83 27.18
CA PRO A 17 8.26 -39.33 27.51
C PRO A 17 8.13 -37.82 27.61
N GLN A 18 8.28 -37.30 28.83
CA GLN A 18 8.42 -35.88 29.07
C GLN A 18 9.59 -35.43 28.19
N ASN A 19 9.30 -34.66 27.13
CA ASN A 19 10.30 -33.90 26.39
C ASN A 19 10.80 -32.78 27.32
N LEU A 20 11.46 -33.19 28.40
CA LEU A 20 12.27 -32.30 29.21
C LEU A 20 13.43 -31.89 28.31
N HIS A 21 13.65 -30.59 28.27
CA HIS A 21 14.76 -29.99 27.55
C HIS A 21 16.06 -30.30 28.31
N ILE A 22 16.44 -31.57 28.32
CA ILE A 22 17.62 -32.09 29.01
C ILE A 22 18.84 -31.62 28.23
N ASP A 23 19.73 -30.92 28.92
CA ASP A 23 20.96 -30.41 28.33
C ASP A 23 21.96 -31.56 28.05
N GLY A 24 22.92 -31.33 27.17
CA GLY A 24 23.94 -32.30 26.83
C GLY A 24 24.71 -32.83 28.05
N ALA A 25 24.96 -31.97 29.04
CA ALA A 25 25.62 -32.35 30.29
C ALA A 25 24.78 -33.32 31.14
N GLU A 26 23.47 -33.03 31.27
CA GLU A 26 22.54 -33.88 32.02
C GLU A 26 22.34 -35.25 31.35
N TRP A 27 22.33 -35.30 30.02
CA TRP A 27 22.30 -36.55 29.25
C TRP A 27 23.55 -37.41 29.50
N VAL A 28 24.72 -36.79 29.59
CA VAL A 28 25.98 -37.50 29.90
C VAL A 28 25.94 -38.08 31.31
N GLU A 29 25.47 -37.33 32.30
CA GLU A 29 25.35 -37.81 33.67
C GLU A 29 24.34 -38.96 33.79
N LEU A 30 23.17 -38.85 33.17
CA LEU A 30 22.16 -39.92 33.11
C LEU A 30 22.72 -41.17 32.44
N PHE A 31 23.44 -41.01 31.32
CA PHE A 31 24.02 -42.12 30.58
C PHE A 31 25.10 -42.85 31.40
N VAL A 32 26.01 -42.11 32.03
CA VAL A 32 27.07 -42.68 32.88
C VAL A 32 26.47 -43.36 34.12
N SER A 33 25.52 -42.71 34.80
CA SER A 33 24.81 -43.29 35.94
C SER A 33 24.13 -44.60 35.58
N GLU A 34 23.52 -44.66 34.40
CA GLU A 34 22.77 -45.83 33.96
C GLU A 34 23.65 -46.99 33.47
N MET A 35 24.88 -46.70 33.04
CA MET A 35 25.89 -47.74 32.79
C MET A 35 26.52 -48.26 34.08
N MET A 36 26.73 -47.38 35.08
CA MET A 36 27.29 -47.76 36.38
C MET A 36 26.35 -48.66 37.20
N SER A 37 25.05 -48.64 36.90
CA SER A 37 24.03 -49.50 37.52
C SER A 37 23.94 -50.89 36.88
N ALA A 38 24.65 -51.14 35.78
CA ALA A 38 24.52 -52.37 35.01
C ALA A 38 25.13 -53.58 35.74
N SER A 39 24.43 -54.72 35.69
CA SER A 39 24.85 -55.94 36.38
C SER A 39 25.93 -56.73 35.64
N ASN A 40 26.03 -56.55 34.33
CA ASN A 40 27.04 -57.15 33.45
C ASN A 40 27.13 -56.39 32.13
N MET A 41 28.05 -56.80 31.26
CA MET A 41 28.33 -56.13 30.00
C MET A 41 27.15 -56.16 29.00
N ASP A 42 26.34 -57.22 28.98
CA ASP A 42 25.20 -57.32 28.06
C ASP A 42 24.01 -56.46 28.55
N ASP A 43 23.81 -56.36 29.86
CA ASP A 43 22.89 -55.39 30.48
C ASP A 43 23.33 -53.95 30.17
N ALA A 44 24.62 -53.62 30.32
CA ALA A 44 25.16 -52.30 29.97
C ALA A 44 24.94 -51.95 28.49
N ARG A 45 25.12 -52.91 27.56
CA ARG A 45 24.84 -52.72 26.13
C ARG A 45 23.36 -52.48 25.86
N SER A 46 22.48 -53.24 26.51
CA SER A 46 21.04 -53.09 26.37
C SER A 46 20.57 -51.71 26.87
N ARG A 47 21.09 -51.27 28.02
CA ARG A 47 20.84 -49.94 28.59
C ARG A 47 21.36 -48.83 27.69
N ALA A 48 22.60 -48.95 27.20
CA ALA A 48 23.19 -47.97 26.29
C ALA A 48 22.38 -47.84 25.00
N SER A 49 21.95 -48.96 24.39
CA SER A 49 21.12 -48.95 23.19
C SER A 49 19.80 -48.21 23.44
N ARG A 50 19.12 -48.48 24.55
CA ARG A 50 17.86 -47.82 24.90
C ARG A 50 18.07 -46.32 25.15
N ALA A 51 19.12 -45.95 25.89
CA ALA A 51 19.39 -44.55 26.20
C ALA A 51 19.73 -43.74 24.94
N LEU A 52 20.51 -44.31 24.02
CA LEU A 52 20.81 -43.67 22.73
C LEU A 52 19.57 -43.55 21.83
N GLU A 53 18.68 -44.53 21.82
CA GLU A 53 17.42 -44.45 21.08
C GLU A 53 16.52 -43.32 21.59
N VAL A 54 16.42 -43.16 22.93
CA VAL A 54 15.67 -42.05 23.53
C VAL A 54 16.33 -40.70 23.20
N LEU A 55 17.66 -40.63 23.26
CA LEU A 55 18.41 -39.43 22.87
C LEU A 55 18.15 -39.06 21.41
N GLU A 56 18.24 -40.02 20.47
CA GLU A 56 17.97 -39.79 19.05
C GLU A 56 16.55 -39.26 18.81
N LYS A 57 15.54 -39.88 19.45
CA LYS A 57 14.15 -39.42 19.37
C LYS A 57 14.00 -38.01 19.93
N SER A 58 14.66 -37.69 21.06
CA SER A 58 14.61 -36.36 21.67
C SER A 58 15.26 -35.29 20.77
N ILE A 59 16.40 -35.61 20.15
CA ILE A 59 17.10 -34.71 19.21
C ILE A 59 16.23 -34.47 17.98
N CYS A 60 15.68 -35.54 17.38
CA CYS A 60 14.83 -35.45 16.19
C CYS A 60 13.55 -34.65 16.46
N ALA A 61 12.91 -34.88 17.60
CA ALA A 61 11.73 -34.12 18.01
C ALA A 61 12.06 -32.63 18.19
N ARG A 62 13.17 -32.31 18.85
CA ARG A 62 13.62 -30.94 19.08
C ARG A 62 13.96 -30.23 17.76
N THR A 63 14.79 -30.82 16.91
CA THR A 63 15.16 -30.21 15.62
C THR A 63 13.95 -29.99 14.71
N THR A 64 12.99 -30.93 14.71
CA THR A 64 11.73 -30.79 13.98
C THR A 64 10.90 -29.63 14.53
N ALA A 65 10.77 -29.53 15.85
CA ALA A 65 10.03 -28.46 16.50
C ALA A 65 10.67 -27.07 16.27
N GLU A 66 12.00 -26.97 16.39
CA GLU A 66 12.76 -25.75 16.12
C GLU A 66 12.62 -25.32 14.66
N THR A 67 12.70 -26.25 13.71
CA THR A 67 12.51 -25.97 12.28
C THR A 67 11.09 -25.49 12.00
N ALA A 68 10.08 -26.16 12.57
CA ALA A 68 8.68 -25.77 12.41
C ALA A 68 8.41 -24.39 13.02
N GLN A 69 8.97 -24.09 14.18
CA GLN A 69 8.85 -22.80 14.84
C GLN A 69 9.52 -21.69 14.03
N SER A 70 10.75 -21.90 13.57
CA SER A 70 11.49 -20.95 12.73
C SER A 70 10.72 -20.66 11.45
N PHE A 71 10.21 -21.70 10.78
CA PHE A 71 9.41 -21.56 9.57
C PHE A 71 8.11 -20.79 9.83
N GLN A 72 7.42 -21.09 10.93
CA GLN A 72 6.20 -20.38 11.30
C GLN A 72 6.47 -18.89 11.56
N GLN A 73 7.56 -18.58 12.28
CA GLN A 73 7.96 -17.21 12.58
C GLN A 73 8.30 -16.41 11.32
N GLU A 74 9.07 -17.01 10.40
CA GLU A 74 9.37 -16.40 9.10
C GLU A 74 8.09 -16.19 8.28
N ASN A 75 7.18 -17.17 8.26
CA ASN A 75 5.92 -17.07 7.54
C ASN A 75 5.04 -15.94 8.07
N THR A 76 4.97 -15.78 9.40
CA THR A 76 4.23 -14.66 10.02
C THR A 76 4.86 -13.31 9.67
N MET A 77 6.18 -13.20 9.75
CA MET A 77 6.89 -11.96 9.40
C MET A 77 6.69 -11.58 7.93
N LEU A 78 6.76 -12.55 7.01
CA LEU A 78 6.53 -12.32 5.59
C LEU A 78 5.08 -11.89 5.30
N LYS A 79 4.10 -12.47 6.00
CA LYS A 79 2.69 -12.05 5.89
C LYS A 79 2.48 -10.62 6.34
N GLU A 80 3.05 -10.23 7.48
CA GLU A 80 2.96 -8.87 8.00
C GLU A 80 3.59 -7.85 7.03
N GLN A 81 4.76 -8.17 6.47
CA GLN A 81 5.39 -7.32 5.45
C GLN A 81 4.54 -7.20 4.18
N LEU A 82 3.93 -8.31 3.73
CA LEU A 82 3.06 -8.30 2.57
C LEU A 82 1.82 -7.43 2.80
N GLU A 83 1.20 -7.52 3.99
CA GLU A 83 0.05 -6.70 4.36
C GLU A 83 0.42 -5.20 4.40
N ALA A 84 1.58 -4.86 4.96
CA ALA A 84 2.09 -3.49 4.96
C ALA A 84 2.28 -2.96 3.52
N LEU A 85 2.89 -3.75 2.63
CA LEU A 85 3.07 -3.39 1.22
C LEU A 85 1.74 -3.21 0.48
N ILE A 86 0.73 -4.06 0.75
CA ILE A 86 -0.61 -3.92 0.17
C ILE A 86 -1.27 -2.61 0.65
N HIS A 87 -1.11 -2.27 1.93
CA HIS A 87 -1.62 -1.03 2.47
C HIS A 87 -0.97 0.20 1.82
N GLU A 88 0.35 0.22 1.72
CA GLU A 88 1.10 1.28 1.04
C GLU A 88 0.70 1.41 -0.44
N ASN A 89 0.57 0.28 -1.15
CA ASN A 89 0.14 0.27 -2.54
C ASN A 89 -1.26 0.89 -2.71
N THR A 90 -2.15 0.67 -1.75
CA THR A 90 -3.49 1.26 -1.75
C THR A 90 -3.45 2.76 -1.54
N ILE A 91 -2.61 3.25 -0.62
CA ILE A 91 -2.38 4.69 -0.40
C ILE A 91 -1.81 5.33 -1.67
N LEU A 92 -0.80 4.73 -2.28
CA LEU A 92 -0.17 5.22 -3.50
C LEU A 92 -1.17 5.27 -4.67
N LYS A 93 -1.99 4.24 -4.86
CA LYS A 93 -3.06 4.25 -5.88
C LYS A 93 -4.03 5.41 -5.67
N ARG A 94 -4.47 5.65 -4.43
CA ARG A 94 -5.34 6.80 -4.11
C ARG A 94 -4.66 8.13 -4.41
N ALA A 95 -3.40 8.29 -4.01
CA ALA A 95 -2.63 9.50 -4.27
C ALA A 95 -2.49 9.78 -5.77
N VAL A 96 -2.18 8.75 -6.57
CA VAL A 96 -2.08 8.86 -8.03
C VAL A 96 -3.42 9.25 -8.66
N SER A 97 -4.54 8.65 -8.22
CA SER A 97 -5.87 9.03 -8.72
C SER A 97 -6.20 10.49 -8.43
N ILE A 98 -5.95 10.98 -7.21
CA ILE A 98 -6.16 12.38 -6.84
C ILE A 98 -5.26 13.31 -7.68
N GLN A 99 -4.00 12.92 -7.88
CA GLN A 99 -3.07 13.72 -8.67
C GLN A 99 -3.48 13.80 -10.14
N HIS A 100 -3.95 12.69 -10.71
CA HIS A 100 -4.47 12.66 -12.07
C HIS A 100 -5.70 13.55 -12.24
N GLU A 101 -6.64 13.53 -11.29
CA GLU A 101 -7.81 14.41 -11.30
C GLU A 101 -7.42 15.89 -11.26
N ARG A 102 -6.50 16.26 -10.34
CA ARG A 102 -5.97 17.63 -10.25
C ARG A 102 -5.26 18.08 -11.53
N GLN A 103 -4.49 17.19 -12.14
CA GLN A 103 -3.81 17.48 -13.41
C GLN A 103 -4.83 17.76 -14.51
N LYS A 104 -5.87 16.93 -14.61
CA LYS A 104 -6.95 17.10 -15.59
C LYS A 104 -7.69 18.42 -15.41
N GLU A 105 -7.99 18.81 -14.17
CA GLU A 105 -8.58 20.13 -13.88
C GLU A 105 -7.66 21.28 -14.29
N PHE A 106 -6.36 21.17 -14.01
CA PHE A 106 -5.38 22.18 -14.38
C PHE A 106 -5.29 22.34 -15.91
N ASP A 107 -5.24 21.22 -16.64
CA ASP A 107 -5.21 21.22 -18.10
C ASP A 107 -6.48 21.87 -18.68
N GLY A 108 -7.65 21.58 -18.11
CA GLY A 108 -8.92 22.23 -18.47
C GLY A 108 -8.89 23.75 -18.25
N ARG A 109 -8.47 24.21 -17.05
CA ARG A 109 -8.33 25.65 -16.75
C ARG A 109 -7.31 26.33 -17.66
N SER A 110 -6.25 25.63 -18.03
CA SER A 110 -5.23 26.15 -18.95
C SER A 110 -5.82 26.40 -20.35
N GLN A 111 -6.65 25.48 -20.85
CA GLN A 111 -7.36 25.64 -22.12
C GLN A 111 -8.35 26.80 -22.08
N GLU A 112 -9.17 26.89 -21.04
CA GLU A 112 -10.11 28.01 -20.83
C GLU A 112 -9.39 29.36 -20.77
N LEU A 113 -8.26 29.42 -20.06
CA LEU A 113 -7.43 30.62 -19.98
C LEU A 113 -6.86 31.01 -21.33
N HIS A 114 -6.43 30.05 -22.15
CA HIS A 114 -5.96 30.33 -23.50
C HIS A 114 -7.09 30.87 -24.37
N HIS A 115 -8.28 30.27 -24.31
CA HIS A 115 -9.45 30.76 -25.03
C HIS A 115 -9.84 32.18 -24.63
N LEU A 116 -9.84 32.49 -23.32
CA LEU A 116 -10.15 33.83 -22.83
C LEU A 116 -9.13 34.86 -23.30
N LYS A 117 -7.83 34.52 -23.33
CA LYS A 117 -6.78 35.40 -23.89
C LYS A 117 -7.01 35.71 -25.36
N GLN A 118 -7.45 34.73 -26.15
CA GLN A 118 -7.79 34.94 -27.56
C GLN A 118 -8.99 35.89 -27.69
N LEU A 119 -10.05 35.67 -26.91
CA LEU A 119 -11.24 36.51 -26.93
C LEU A 119 -10.94 37.96 -26.50
N VAL A 120 -10.11 38.14 -25.47
CA VAL A 120 -9.65 39.48 -25.05
C VAL A 120 -8.89 40.17 -26.17
N SER A 121 -7.98 39.47 -26.86
CA SER A 121 -7.25 40.02 -28.01
C SER A 121 -8.20 40.46 -29.13
N GLN A 122 -9.22 39.65 -29.41
CA GLN A 122 -10.24 39.95 -30.42
C GLN A 122 -11.05 41.21 -30.04
N TYR A 123 -11.50 41.33 -28.80
CA TYR A 123 -12.22 42.53 -28.34
C TYR A 123 -11.35 43.79 -28.36
N GLN A 124 -10.06 43.68 -28.03
CA GLN A 124 -9.13 44.80 -28.13
C GLN A 124 -8.99 45.30 -29.58
N GLU A 125 -8.96 44.39 -30.56
CA GLU A 125 -8.90 44.76 -31.97
C GLU A 125 -10.20 45.38 -32.48
N GLN A 126 -11.36 44.85 -32.06
CA GLN A 126 -12.66 45.45 -32.35
C GLN A 126 -12.78 46.86 -31.78
N LEU A 127 -12.33 47.08 -30.53
CA LEU A 127 -12.33 48.38 -29.90
C LEU A 127 -11.48 49.38 -30.70
N ARG A 128 -10.25 48.99 -31.06
CA ARG A 128 -9.35 49.82 -31.89
C ARG A 128 -9.98 50.19 -33.23
N THR A 129 -10.67 49.25 -33.87
CA THR A 129 -11.37 49.48 -35.14
C THR A 129 -12.51 50.48 -34.97
N LEU A 130 -13.32 50.35 -33.91
CA LEU A 130 -14.40 51.28 -33.60
C LEU A 130 -13.89 52.67 -33.27
N GLU A 131 -12.79 52.79 -32.53
CA GLU A 131 -12.13 54.07 -32.22
C GLU A 131 -11.69 54.79 -33.49
N VAL A 132 -11.02 54.09 -34.41
CA VAL A 132 -10.61 54.64 -35.72
C VAL A 132 -11.81 55.08 -36.55
N ASN A 133 -12.86 54.26 -36.62
CA ASN A 133 -14.08 54.58 -37.36
C ASN A 133 -14.78 55.83 -36.79
N ASN A 134 -14.89 55.91 -35.47
CA ASN A 134 -15.51 57.05 -34.79
C ASN A 134 -14.72 58.35 -35.02
N TYR A 135 -13.39 58.26 -35.00
CA TYR A 135 -12.52 59.38 -35.34
C TYR A 135 -12.73 59.85 -36.79
N ALA A 136 -12.74 58.92 -37.75
CA ALA A 136 -12.97 59.23 -39.16
C ALA A 136 -14.34 59.92 -39.37
N LEU A 137 -15.40 59.37 -38.77
CA LEU A 137 -16.75 59.96 -38.78
C LEU A 137 -16.76 61.38 -38.21
N THR A 138 -16.11 61.58 -37.06
CA THR A 138 -15.98 62.90 -36.41
C THR A 138 -15.27 63.90 -37.31
N MET A 139 -14.19 63.48 -37.99
CA MET A 139 -13.46 64.32 -38.94
C MET A 139 -14.31 64.69 -40.16
N HIS A 140 -15.01 63.73 -40.77
CA HIS A 140 -15.93 63.99 -41.87
C HIS A 140 -17.07 64.93 -41.48
N LEU A 141 -17.65 64.78 -40.28
CA LEU A 141 -18.68 65.68 -39.77
C LEU A 141 -18.16 67.11 -39.58
N LYS A 142 -16.94 67.28 -39.06
CA LYS A 142 -16.31 68.60 -38.94
C LYS A 142 -16.10 69.24 -40.31
N GLN A 143 -15.61 68.48 -41.28
CA GLN A 143 -15.40 68.95 -42.66
C GLN A 143 -16.74 69.36 -43.30
N ALA A 144 -17.79 68.54 -43.18
CA ALA A 144 -19.12 68.82 -43.72
C ALA A 144 -19.76 70.08 -43.09
N LYS A 145 -19.53 70.34 -41.80
CA LYS A 145 -19.99 71.57 -41.14
C LYS A 145 -19.23 72.81 -41.61
N GLN A 146 -17.93 72.71 -41.83
CA GLN A 146 -17.11 73.81 -42.33
C GLN A 146 -17.39 74.11 -43.83
N SER A 147 -17.67 73.09 -44.63
CA SER A 147 -18.07 73.26 -46.04
C SER A 147 -19.50 73.78 -46.21
N ASN A 148 -20.33 73.76 -45.15
CA ASN A 148 -21.63 74.44 -45.08
C ASN A 148 -21.51 75.92 -44.66
N SER A 149 -20.36 76.55 -44.89
CA SER A 149 -20.29 78.00 -45.09
C SER A 149 -21.11 78.33 -46.34
N ILE A 150 -22.43 78.47 -46.21
CA ILE A 150 -23.27 79.17 -47.18
C ILE A 150 -22.61 80.54 -47.38
N PRO A 151 -22.05 80.85 -48.57
CA PRO A 151 -21.78 82.23 -48.91
C PRO A 151 -23.14 82.89 -48.96
N GLY A 152 -23.40 83.81 -48.03
CA GLY A 152 -24.65 84.54 -47.95
C GLY A 152 -24.92 85.29 -49.25
N HIS A 153 -25.69 84.66 -50.13
CA HIS A 153 -26.39 85.33 -51.20
C HIS A 153 -27.82 84.79 -51.25
N PHE A 154 -28.59 85.14 -50.23
CA PHE A 154 -30.04 85.26 -50.41
C PHE A 154 -30.24 86.47 -51.32
N HIS A 155 -30.74 86.23 -52.53
CA HIS A 155 -31.26 87.30 -53.37
C HIS A 155 -32.52 87.86 -52.69
N PRO A 156 -32.55 89.14 -52.27
CA PRO A 156 -33.80 89.78 -51.92
C PRO A 156 -34.51 90.15 -53.24
N ASP A 157 -35.82 89.96 -53.23
CA ASP A 157 -36.79 90.44 -54.21
C ASP A 157 -36.70 89.89 -55.64
N VAL A 158 -37.59 88.92 -55.92
CA VAL A 158 -38.33 88.93 -57.19
C VAL A 158 -39.81 88.67 -56.86
N PHE A 159 -40.63 89.62 -57.31
CA PHE A 159 -42.09 89.68 -57.23
C PHE A 159 -42.79 88.51 -57.93
#